data_AF-A0A2V5WA91-F1
#
_entry.id   AF-A0A2V5WA91-F1
#
_cell.length_a   1.000
_cell.length_b   1.000
_cell.length_c   1.000
_cell.angle_alpha   90.00
_cell.angle_beta   90.00
_cell.angle_gamma   90.00
#
_symmetry.space_group_name_H-M   'P 1'
#
loop_
_entity.id
_entity.type
_entity.pdbx_description
1 polymer ?
#
loop_
_entity_poly.entity_id
_entity_poly.type
_entity_poly.pdbx_seq_one_letter_code
_entity_poly.pdbx_strand_id
1 'polypeptide(L)'
;MPTRHVYPFEKLRVWQSARSVIKNVYRTTKAYPRSEVYGLISQTNRAAVSVAANLAEGASRTSRKDQAHFPQTAYGSLMELACLL
;
A
#
# COMPACT_ATOMS: atom_id res chain seq x y z
N MET A 1 1.16 -23.84 -7.67
CA MET A 1 -0.25 -23.69 -8.09
C MET A 1 -0.42 -22.31 -8.71
N PRO A 2 -1.09 -22.16 -9.87
CA PRO A 2 -1.33 -20.83 -10.40
C PRO A 2 -2.27 -20.10 -9.43
N THR A 3 -1.81 -18.99 -8.87
CA THR A 3 -2.64 -18.11 -8.05
C THR A 3 -3.81 -17.63 -8.90
N ARG A 4 -5.01 -18.13 -8.61
CA ARG A 4 -6.23 -17.68 -9.28
C ARG A 4 -6.46 -16.22 -8.89
N HIS A 5 -6.14 -15.31 -9.79
CA HIS A 5 -6.42 -13.90 -9.62
C HIS A 5 -7.90 -13.66 -9.87
N VAL A 6 -8.61 -13.16 -8.86
CA VAL A 6 -10.03 -12.81 -8.95
C VAL A 6 -10.19 -11.43 -9.59
N TYR A 7 -9.25 -10.52 -9.31
CA TYR A 7 -9.30 -9.14 -9.80
C TYR A 7 -8.10 -8.82 -10.71
N PRO A 8 -8.28 -7.97 -11.76
CA PRO A 8 -7.21 -7.62 -12.69
C PRO A 8 -5.96 -7.02 -12.02
N PHE A 9 -6.14 -6.18 -11.00
CA PHE A 9 -5.03 -5.51 -10.30
C PHE A 9 -4.09 -6.49 -9.59
N GLU A 10 -4.55 -7.70 -9.27
CA GLU A 10 -3.72 -8.70 -8.58
C GLU A 10 -2.58 -9.23 -9.46
N LYS A 11 -2.67 -9.02 -10.78
CA LYS A 11 -1.60 -9.33 -11.74
C LYS A 11 -0.50 -8.25 -11.77
N LEU A 12 -0.75 -7.07 -11.19
CA LEU A 12 0.22 -5.98 -11.19
C LEU A 12 1.37 -6.32 -10.25
N ARG A 13 2.59 -6.41 -10.80
CA ARG A 13 3.81 -6.66 -10.01
C ARG A 13 4.00 -5.59 -8.92
N VAL A 14 3.72 -4.33 -9.23
CA VAL A 14 3.83 -3.23 -8.27
C VAL A 14 2.87 -3.39 -7.09
N TRP A 15 1.65 -3.90 -7.32
CA TRP A 15 0.69 -4.18 -6.27
C TRP A 15 1.12 -5.37 -5.41
N GLN A 16 1.66 -6.42 -6.03
CA GLN A 16 2.22 -7.58 -5.31
C GLN A 16 3.39 -7.16 -4.41
N SER A 17 4.27 -6.29 -4.91
CA SER A 17 5.34 -5.68 -4.10
C SER A 17 4.79 -4.86 -2.95
N ALA A 18 3.78 -4.01 -3.19
CA ALA A 18 3.12 -3.24 -2.13
C ALA A 18 2.51 -4.15 -1.04
N ARG A 19 1.94 -5.31 -1.40
CA ARG A 19 1.48 -6.29 -0.42
C ARG A 19 2.59 -6.88 0.43
N SER A 20 3.76 -7.12 -0.15
CA SER A 20 4.95 -7.56 0.60
C SER A 20 5.44 -6.48 1.56
N VAL A 21 5.44 -5.21 1.13
CA VAL A 21 5.75 -4.05 2.00
C VAL A 21 4.80 -4.00 3.17
N ILE A 22 3.48 -4.08 2.93
CA ILE A 22 2.47 -4.09 4.00
C ILE A 22 2.75 -5.17 5.05
N LYS A 23 3.06 -6.40 4.62
CA LYS A 23 3.39 -7.50 5.55
C LYS A 23 4.61 -7.17 6.40
N ASN A 24 5.64 -6.57 5.81
CA ASN A 24 6.85 -6.18 6.53
C ASN A 24 6.57 -5.03 7.51
N VAL A 25 5.82 -4.01 7.10
CA VAL A 25 5.44 -2.89 7.96
C VAL A 25 4.67 -3.38 9.18
N TYR A 26 3.65 -4.22 9.00
CA TYR A 26 2.92 -4.80 10.14
C TYR A 26 3.82 -5.62 11.07
N ARG A 27 4.84 -6.31 10.53
CA ARG A 27 5.82 -7.03 11.36
C ARG A 27 6.71 -6.08 12.15
N THR A 28 7.19 -5.01 11.52
CA THR A 28 8.01 -3.97 12.16
C THR A 28 7.24 -3.23 13.24
N THR A 29 6.05 -2.73 12.94
CA THR A 29 5.27 -1.93 13.90
C THR A 29 4.77 -2.74 15.10
N LYS A 30 4.75 -4.09 15.01
CA LYS A 30 4.43 -4.94 16.17
C LYS A 30 5.48 -4.86 17.28
N ALA A 31 6.72 -4.46 16.97
CA ALA A 31 7.78 -4.30 17.95
C ALA A 31 7.76 -2.91 18.63
N TYR A 32 6.90 -1.99 18.18
CA TYR A 32 6.86 -0.64 18.72
C TYR A 32 6.17 -0.61 20.10
N PRO A 33 6.48 0.37 20.97
CA PRO A 33 5.81 0.53 22.25
C PRO A 33 4.30 0.71 22.10
N ARG A 34 3.53 0.21 23.08
CA ARG A 34 2.06 0.37 23.08
C ARG A 34 1.59 1.83 23.09
N SER A 35 2.42 2.76 23.57
CA SER A 35 2.13 4.20 23.52
C SER A 35 1.99 4.72 22.09
N GLU A 36 2.61 4.06 21.09
CA GLU A 36 2.59 4.48 19.69
C GLU A 36 1.39 3.96 18.89
N VAL A 37 0.46 3.21 19.53
CA VAL A 37 -0.68 2.59 18.84
C VAL A 37 -1.49 3.60 18.02
N TYR A 38 -1.74 4.78 18.58
CA TYR A 38 -2.46 5.86 17.88
C TYR A 38 -1.51 6.85 17.16
N GLY A 39 -0.21 6.75 17.44
CA GLY A 39 0.86 7.55 16.82
C GLY A 39 1.49 6.83 15.63
N LEU A 40 2.78 6.52 15.74
CA LEU A 40 3.58 5.97 14.62
C LEU A 40 3.02 4.65 14.09
N ILE A 41 2.50 3.76 14.95
CA ILE A 41 1.95 2.47 14.51
C ILE A 41 0.76 2.69 13.55
N SER A 42 -0.15 3.58 13.91
CA SER A 42 -1.33 3.88 13.08
C SER A 42 -0.92 4.55 11.77
N GLN A 43 -0.08 5.59 11.82
CA GLN A 43 0.31 6.33 10.63
C GLN A 43 1.08 5.44 9.63
N THR A 44 2.09 4.71 10.10
CA THR A 44 2.92 3.83 9.26
C THR A 44 2.09 2.73 8.59
N ASN A 45 1.20 2.07 9.35
CA ASN A 45 0.35 1.00 8.81
C ASN A 45 -0.64 1.53 7.77
N ARG A 46 -1.26 2.70 8.02
CA ARG A 46 -2.19 3.32 7.05
C ARG A 46 -1.47 3.74 5.77
N ALA A 47 -0.30 4.37 5.88
CA ALA A 47 0.51 4.76 4.72
C ALA A 47 0.84 3.53 3.85
N ALA A 48 1.30 2.44 4.46
CA ALA A 48 1.60 1.19 3.75
C ALA A 48 0.38 0.60 3.04
N VAL A 49 -0.78 0.52 3.72
CA VAL A 49 -2.02 0.00 3.13
C VAL A 49 -2.50 0.89 1.98
N SER A 50 -2.38 2.21 2.13
CA SER A 50 -2.77 3.21 1.12
C SER A 50 -2.04 2.99 -0.21
N VAL A 51 -0.77 2.58 -0.21
CA VAL A 51 -0.01 2.26 -1.43
C VAL A 51 -0.73 1.19 -2.26
N ALA A 52 -1.07 0.05 -1.66
CA ALA A 52 -1.72 -1.04 -2.37
C ALA A 52 -3.17 -0.71 -2.74
N ALA A 53 -3.89 0.01 -1.88
CA ALA A 53 -5.28 0.42 -2.13
C ALA A 53 -5.38 1.34 -3.35
N ASN A 54 -4.54 2.38 -3.41
CA ASN A 54 -4.51 3.29 -4.55
C ASN A 54 -4.11 2.58 -5.85
N LEU A 55 -3.14 1.66 -5.81
CA LEU A 55 -2.77 0.88 -7.02
C LEU A 55 -3.95 0.03 -7.53
N ALA A 56 -4.71 -0.59 -6.63
CA ALA A 56 -5.89 -1.38 -7.00
C ALA A 56 -7.03 -0.49 -7.53
N GLU A 57 -7.24 0.67 -6.92
CA GLU A 57 -8.26 1.63 -7.33
C GLU A 57 -7.93 2.26 -8.69
N GLY A 58 -6.68 2.65 -8.90
CA GLY A 58 -6.21 3.13 -10.21
C GLY A 58 -6.42 2.11 -11.31
N ALA A 59 -6.11 0.84 -11.04
CA ALA A 59 -6.27 -0.24 -12.00
C ALA A 59 -7.73 -0.56 -12.37
N SER A 60 -8.71 -0.08 -11.60
CA SER A 60 -10.14 -0.24 -11.91
C SER A 60 -10.74 0.94 -12.68
N ARG A 61 -10.00 2.05 -12.84
CA ARG A 61 -10.47 3.24 -13.57
C ARG A 61 -10.46 3.01 -15.08
N THR A 62 -11.37 3.68 -15.79
CA THR A 62 -11.55 3.51 -17.24
C THR A 62 -10.76 4.52 -18.07
N SER A 63 -10.58 5.75 -17.58
CA SER A 63 -9.84 6.78 -18.29
C SER A 63 -8.35 6.74 -17.92
N ARG A 64 -7.47 6.97 -18.90
CA ARG A 64 -6.01 7.03 -18.65
C ARG A 64 -5.64 8.15 -17.67
N LYS A 65 -6.37 9.26 -17.70
CA LYS A 65 -6.14 10.41 -16.81
C LYS A 65 -6.41 10.03 -15.36
N ASP A 66 -7.55 9.38 -15.08
CA ASP A 66 -7.90 8.96 -13.73
C ASP A 66 -6.99 7.83 -13.28
N GLN A 67 -6.67 6.87 -14.15
CA GLN A 67 -5.72 5.80 -13.87
C GLN A 67 -4.35 6.34 -13.43
N ALA A 68 -3.85 7.42 -14.02
CA ALA A 68 -2.54 7.99 -13.71
C ALA A 68 -2.49 8.72 -12.35
N HIS A 69 -3.62 9.25 -11.88
CA HIS A 69 -3.71 9.96 -10.60
C HIS A 69 -3.44 9.04 -9.41
N PHE A 70 -3.97 7.82 -9.43
CA PHE A 70 -3.85 6.88 -8.31
C PHE A 70 -2.42 6.38 -8.03
N PRO A 71 -1.59 6.01 -9.03
CA PRO A 71 -0.18 5.72 -8.81
C PRO A 71 0.61 6.90 -8.23
N GLN A 72 0.26 8.14 -8.57
CA GLN A 72 0.89 9.32 -7.96
C GLN A 72 0.52 9.43 -6.47
N THR A 73 -0.74 9.21 -6.12
CA THR A 73 -1.17 9.13 -4.72
C THR A 73 -0.50 7.97 -3.97
N ALA A 74 -0.41 6.79 -4.61
CA ALA A 74 0.29 5.63 -4.05
C ALA A 74 1.77 5.94 -3.79
N TYR A 75 2.42 6.68 -4.70
CA TYR A 75 3.80 7.13 -4.52
C TYR A 75 3.92 8.14 -3.36
N GLY A 76 2.98 9.07 -3.22
CA GLY A 76 2.91 9.98 -2.07
C GLY A 76 2.83 9.23 -0.75
N SER A 77 1.93 8.25 -0.63
CA SER A 77 1.84 7.39 0.56
C SER A 77 3.10 6.56 0.80
N LEU A 78 3.83 6.17 -0.26
CA LEU A 78 5.11 5.47 -0.12
C LEU A 78 6.20 6.40 0.43
N MET A 79 6.24 7.67 0.02
CA MET A 79 7.18 8.65 0.56
C MET A 79 6.88 8.98 2.03
N GLU A 80 5.59 9.08 2.39
CA GLU A 80 5.16 9.20 3.78
C GLU A 80 5.61 7.98 4.59
N LEU A 81 5.36 6.76 4.09
CA LEU A 81 5.82 5.53 4.74
C LEU A 81 7.34 5.51 4.94
N ALA A 82 8.11 5.92 3.93
CA ALA A 82 9.57 5.96 3.99
C ALA A 82 10.10 6.99 5.02
N CYS A 83 9.34 8.03 5.31
CA CYS A 83 9.65 9.02 6.35
C CYS A 83 9.33 8.52 7.77
N LEU A 84 8.32 7.66 7.91
CA LEU A 84 7.82 7.17 9.21
C LEU A 84 8.53 5.90 9.72
N LEU A 85 9.21 5.16 8.85
CA LEU A 85 9.99 3.96 9.17
C LEU A 85 11.40 4.32 9.65
#